data_AF-A0A7D9J8V1-F1
#
_entry.id   AF-A0A7D9J8V1-F1
#
_cell.length_a   1.000
_cell.length_b   1.000
_cell.length_c   1.000
_cell.angle_alpha   90.00
_cell.angle_beta   90.00
_cell.angle_gamma   90.00
#
_symmetry.space_group_name_H-M   'P 1'
#
loop_
_entity.id
_entity.type
_entity.pdbx_description
1 polymer ?
#
loop_
_entity_poly.entity_id
_entity_poly.type
_entity_poly.pdbx_seq_one_letter_code
_entity_poly.pdbx_strand_id
1 'polypeptide(L)'
;LTDSQLKEYVKNGEIDIAGHKLSGTDLKLIYTFDQNSSISSQYEAHSDNDVLILLDVTPDQSMLDEGVAREVVNRIQRLRKKAGLQPTENITVTYEIDAAKDKRKAAYLQSVVQNYRDYITDATKQPISSSDSSLNLPLIINEEME
;
A
#
# COMPACT_ATOMS: atom_id res chain seq x y z
N LEU A 1 -17.42 -14.56 -29.35
CA LEU A 1 -16.56 -15.77 -29.44
C LEU A 1 -16.92 -16.67 -28.28
N THR A 2 -17.09 -17.96 -28.52
CA THR A 2 -17.35 -18.92 -27.44
C THR A 2 -16.02 -19.38 -26.81
N ASP A 3 -16.06 -19.85 -25.57
CA ASP A 3 -14.87 -20.36 -24.87
C ASP A 3 -14.20 -21.52 -25.64
N SER A 4 -15.00 -22.39 -26.26
CA SER A 4 -14.51 -23.47 -27.12
C SER A 4 -13.72 -22.95 -28.33
N GLN A 5 -14.19 -21.87 -28.98
CA GLN A 5 -13.51 -21.25 -30.12
C GLN A 5 -12.18 -20.61 -29.69
N LEU A 6 -12.14 -19.97 -28.53
CA LEU A 6 -10.91 -19.38 -27.98
C LEU A 6 -9.87 -20.46 -27.62
N LYS A 7 -10.32 -21.60 -27.04
CA LYS A 7 -9.44 -22.75 -26.75
C LYS A 7 -8.85 -23.37 -28.01
N GLU A 8 -9.64 -23.42 -29.08
CA GLU A 8 -9.18 -23.93 -30.38
C GLU A 8 -8.16 -22.99 -31.03
N TYR A 9 -8.35 -21.67 -30.93
CA TYR A 9 -7.36 -20.67 -31.33
C TYR A 9 -6.04 -20.82 -30.56
N VAL A 10 -6.10 -20.98 -29.23
CA VAL A 10 -4.89 -21.18 -28.40
C VAL A 10 -4.15 -22.46 -28.80
N LYS A 11 -4.86 -23.52 -29.17
CA LYS A 11 -4.25 -24.81 -29.55
C LYS A 11 -3.68 -24.80 -30.98
N ASN A 12 -4.42 -24.23 -31.93
CA ASN A 12 -4.13 -24.34 -33.36
C ASN A 12 -3.41 -23.10 -33.93
N GLY A 13 -3.42 -21.96 -33.20
CA GLY A 13 -2.80 -20.69 -33.60
C GLY A 13 -3.60 -19.90 -34.65
N GLU A 14 -4.76 -20.40 -35.05
CA GLU A 14 -5.60 -19.82 -36.12
C GLU A 14 -7.09 -19.97 -35.78
N ILE A 15 -7.89 -18.98 -36.17
CA ILE A 15 -9.36 -19.00 -35.99
C ILE A 15 -10.07 -18.31 -37.15
N ASP A 16 -11.19 -18.89 -37.60
CA ASP A 16 -12.07 -18.27 -38.59
C ASP A 16 -13.21 -17.52 -37.91
N ILE A 17 -13.28 -16.20 -38.13
CA ILE A 17 -14.36 -15.34 -37.63
C ILE A 17 -15.00 -14.62 -38.82
N ALA A 18 -16.30 -14.84 -39.03
CA ALA A 18 -17.06 -14.22 -40.12
C ALA A 18 -16.44 -14.40 -41.53
N GLY A 19 -15.76 -15.53 -41.77
CA GLY A 19 -15.12 -15.84 -43.05
C GLY A 19 -13.70 -15.28 -43.22
N HIS A 20 -13.15 -14.67 -42.17
CA HIS A 20 -11.76 -14.19 -42.13
C HIS A 20 -10.92 -15.06 -41.20
N LYS A 21 -9.81 -15.57 -41.74
CA LYS A 21 -8.82 -16.33 -40.99
C LYS A 21 -7.89 -15.36 -40.26
N LEU A 22 -7.87 -15.42 -38.93
CA LEU A 22 -7.01 -14.62 -38.07
C LEU A 22 -5.94 -15.52 -37.45
N SER A 23 -4.69 -15.04 -37.41
CA SER A 23 -3.54 -15.85 -36.96
C SER A 23 -2.43 -15.02 -36.32
N GLY A 24 -1.54 -15.67 -35.59
CA GLY A 24 -0.30 -15.05 -35.10
C GLY A 24 -0.55 -13.81 -34.22
N THR A 25 -0.17 -12.63 -34.70
CA THR A 25 -0.30 -11.35 -33.97
C THR A 25 -1.64 -10.64 -34.15
N ASP A 26 -2.56 -11.22 -34.93
CA ASP A 26 -3.85 -10.59 -35.24
C ASP A 26 -4.77 -10.50 -34.01
N LEU A 27 -4.54 -11.34 -33.00
CA LEU A 27 -5.36 -11.44 -31.81
C LEU A 27 -4.51 -11.51 -30.54
N LYS A 28 -4.90 -10.73 -29.52
CA LYS A 28 -4.40 -10.86 -28.14
C LYS A 28 -5.50 -11.46 -27.27
N LEU A 29 -5.23 -12.61 -26.67
CA LEU A 29 -6.09 -13.17 -25.63
C LEU A 29 -5.76 -12.52 -24.29
N ILE A 30 -6.79 -12.10 -23.54
CA ILE A 30 -6.64 -11.56 -22.19
C ILE A 30 -7.61 -12.32 -21.30
N TYR A 31 -7.09 -12.91 -20.23
CA TYR A 31 -7.89 -13.59 -19.22
C TYR A 31 -8.23 -12.61 -18.09
N THR A 32 -9.51 -12.52 -17.73
CA THR A 32 -10.03 -11.68 -16.65
C THR A 32 -11.04 -12.45 -15.80
N PHE A 33 -11.22 -12.06 -14.54
CA PHE A 33 -12.31 -12.60 -13.71
C PHE A 33 -13.64 -11.86 -13.95
N ASP A 34 -14.74 -12.57 -13.69
CA ASP A 34 -16.03 -11.93 -13.48
C ASP A 34 -15.97 -11.12 -12.18
N GLN A 35 -16.08 -9.79 -12.30
CA GLN A 35 -16.06 -8.88 -11.16
C GLN A 35 -17.27 -9.06 -10.21
N ASN A 36 -18.28 -9.82 -10.61
CA ASN A 36 -19.41 -10.18 -9.75
C ASN A 36 -19.18 -11.46 -8.94
N SER A 37 -18.05 -12.15 -9.16
CA SER A 37 -17.69 -13.34 -8.39
C SER A 37 -16.92 -12.96 -7.12
N SER A 38 -17.14 -13.71 -6.04
CA SER A 38 -16.42 -13.55 -4.75
C SER A 38 -14.91 -13.75 -4.85
N ILE A 39 -14.40 -14.29 -5.97
CA ILE A 39 -12.98 -14.49 -6.24
C ILE A 39 -12.30 -13.16 -6.61
N SER A 40 -13.03 -12.23 -7.22
CA SER A 40 -12.50 -10.94 -7.68
C SER A 40 -12.08 -9.98 -6.54
N SER A 41 -12.59 -10.19 -5.32
CA SER A 41 -12.17 -9.40 -4.15
C SER A 41 -10.89 -9.91 -3.50
N GLN A 42 -10.49 -11.16 -3.79
CA GLN A 42 -9.29 -11.78 -3.20
C GLN A 42 -8.11 -11.75 -4.17
N TYR A 43 -8.35 -12.00 -5.46
CA TYR A 43 -7.28 -12.11 -6.44
C TYR A 43 -7.37 -11.06 -7.54
N GLU A 44 -6.24 -10.42 -7.82
CA GLU A 44 -6.06 -9.60 -9.01
C GLU A 44 -5.36 -10.42 -10.09
N ALA A 45 -5.95 -10.46 -11.29
CA ALA A 45 -5.43 -11.20 -12.43
C ALA A 45 -4.73 -10.28 -13.43
N HIS A 46 -3.54 -10.66 -13.85
CA HIS A 46 -2.86 -10.05 -14.99
C HIS A 46 -2.41 -11.14 -15.96
N SER A 47 -2.67 -10.95 -17.25
CA SER A 47 -2.21 -11.87 -18.30
C SER A 47 -1.30 -11.17 -19.29
N ASP A 48 -0.17 -11.79 -19.58
CA ASP A 48 0.75 -11.38 -20.65
C ASP A 48 1.21 -12.60 -21.45
N ASN A 49 0.82 -12.64 -22.72
CA ASN A 49 1.00 -13.76 -23.65
C ASN A 49 0.55 -15.10 -23.02
N ASP A 50 1.52 -15.98 -22.75
CA ASP A 50 1.29 -17.34 -22.23
C ASP A 50 1.32 -17.41 -20.70
N VAL A 51 1.46 -16.27 -20.01
CA VAL A 51 1.57 -16.20 -18.55
C VAL A 51 0.33 -15.53 -17.97
N LEU A 52 -0.31 -16.22 -17.02
CA LEU A 52 -1.35 -15.69 -16.16
C LEU A 52 -0.81 -15.58 -14.74
N ILE A 53 -0.79 -14.36 -14.20
CA ILE A 53 -0.45 -14.07 -12.81
C ILE A 53 -1.75 -13.86 -12.03
N LEU A 54 -1.85 -14.54 -10.90
CA LEU A 54 -2.91 -14.39 -9.92
C LEU A 54 -2.25 -13.91 -8.62
N LEU A 55 -2.47 -12.65 -8.26
CA LEU A 55 -1.96 -12.07 -7.03
C LEU A 55 -3.06 -12.04 -5.98
N ASP A 56 -2.87 -12.72 -4.84
CA ASP A 56 -3.74 -12.52 -3.68
C ASP A 56 -3.49 -11.11 -3.13
N VAL A 57 -4.52 -10.27 -3.17
CA VAL A 57 -4.49 -8.88 -2.71
C VAL A 57 -5.20 -8.71 -1.37
N THR A 58 -5.49 -9.80 -0.67
CA THR A 58 -6.07 -9.76 0.67
C THR A 58 -5.09 -9.11 1.65
N PRO A 59 -5.43 -7.95 2.25
CA PRO A 59 -4.53 -7.31 3.19
C PRO A 59 -4.40 -8.17 4.44
N ASP A 60 -3.16 -8.50 4.79
CA ASP A 60 -2.86 -9.06 6.10
C ASP A 60 -2.65 -7.95 7.15
N GLN A 61 -2.58 -8.33 8.42
CA GLN A 61 -2.42 -7.36 9.51
C GLN A 61 -1.11 -6.58 9.40
N SER A 62 -0.03 -7.19 8.91
CA SER A 62 1.26 -6.51 8.77
C SER A 62 1.21 -5.41 7.71
N MET A 63 0.48 -5.64 6.60
CA MET A 63 0.24 -4.63 5.57
C MET A 63 -0.56 -3.44 6.11
N LEU A 64 -1.56 -3.71 6.97
CA LEU A 64 -2.33 -2.65 7.63
C LEU A 64 -1.46 -1.85 8.60
N ASP A 65 -0.64 -2.52 9.41
CA ASP A 65 0.27 -1.88 10.36
C ASP A 65 1.32 -1.02 9.63
N GLU A 66 1.90 -1.53 8.54
CA GLU A 66 2.82 -0.76 7.67
C GLU A 66 2.11 0.46 7.07
N GLY A 67 0.85 0.30 6.62
CA GLY A 67 0.04 1.39 6.12
C GLY A 67 -0.14 2.52 7.14
N VAL A 68 -0.36 2.17 8.41
CA VAL A 68 -0.43 3.13 9.51
C VAL A 68 0.93 3.77 9.79
N ALA A 69 2.02 3.00 9.80
CA ALA A 69 3.37 3.54 9.96
C ALA A 69 3.73 4.52 8.83
N ARG A 70 3.33 4.22 7.59
CA ARG A 70 3.51 5.11 6.44
C ARG A 70 2.75 6.41 6.60
N GLU A 71 1.55 6.38 7.21
CA GLU A 71 0.82 7.59 7.51
C GLU A 71 1.56 8.44 8.57
N VAL A 72 2.14 7.83 9.61
CA VAL A 72 2.98 8.55 10.59
C VAL A 72 4.16 9.24 9.90
N VAL A 73 4.88 8.53 9.01
CA VAL A 73 5.97 9.11 8.20
C VAL A 73 5.49 10.30 7.39
N ASN A 74 4.37 10.15 6.67
CA ASN A 74 3.80 11.22 5.85
C ASN A 74 3.48 12.46 6.68
N ARG A 75 2.97 12.28 7.91
CA ARG A 75 2.64 13.39 8.81
C ARG A 75 3.88 14.13 9.27
N ILE A 76 4.89 13.41 9.75
CA ILE A 76 6.17 14.00 10.16
C ILE A 76 6.79 14.79 9.00
N GLN A 77 6.81 14.22 7.80
CA GLN A 77 7.37 14.88 6.62
C GLN A 77 6.58 16.12 6.20
N ARG A 78 5.24 16.09 6.29
CA ARG A 78 4.39 17.27 6.03
C ARG A 78 4.63 18.36 7.08
N LEU A 79 4.72 17.98 8.35
CA LEU A 79 4.96 18.91 9.45
C LEU A 79 6.31 19.61 9.31
N ARG A 80 7.36 18.85 8.96
CA ARG A 80 8.69 19.39 8.63
C ARG A 80 8.63 20.45 7.53
N LYS A 81 7.91 20.15 6.43
CA LYS A 81 7.73 21.10 5.32
C LYS A 81 6.96 22.35 5.76
N LYS A 82 5.90 22.21 6.56
CA LYS A 82 5.13 23.34 7.11
C LYS A 82 6.00 24.26 7.97
N ALA A 83 6.95 23.71 8.72
CA ALA A 83 7.91 24.47 9.52
C ALA A 83 9.07 25.09 8.69
N GLY A 84 9.15 24.82 7.39
CA GLY A 84 10.24 25.33 6.54
C GLY A 84 11.60 24.66 6.78
N LEU A 85 11.62 23.52 7.46
CA LEU A 85 12.84 22.84 7.88
C LEU A 85 13.50 22.07 6.73
N GLN A 86 14.82 22.10 6.68
CA GLN A 86 15.62 21.35 5.70
C GLN A 86 15.88 19.92 6.19
N PRO A 87 16.00 18.92 5.29
CA PRO A 87 16.28 17.53 5.67
C PRO A 87 17.57 17.32 6.47
N THR A 88 18.54 18.24 6.34
CA THR A 88 19.84 18.21 7.02
C THR A 88 19.80 18.78 8.43
N GLU A 89 18.71 19.40 8.85
CA GLU A 89 18.57 19.96 10.19
C GLU A 89 18.34 18.84 11.20
N ASN A 90 19.08 18.88 12.31
CA ASN A 90 18.92 17.93 13.40
C ASN A 90 17.73 18.35 14.26
N ILE A 91 16.63 17.59 14.18
CA ILE A 91 15.41 17.80 14.95
C ILE A 91 15.03 16.53 15.70
N THR A 92 14.41 16.68 16.86
CA THR A 92 13.85 15.54 17.60
C THR A 92 12.36 15.50 17.32
N VAL A 93 11.86 14.35 16.85
CA VAL A 93 10.43 14.14 16.64
C VAL A 93 9.84 13.48 17.88
N THR A 94 8.91 14.15 18.53
CA THR A 94 8.17 13.59 19.67
C THR A 94 6.72 13.33 19.30
N TYR A 95 6.14 12.26 19.84
CA TYR A 95 4.72 11.97 19.66
C TYR A 95 4.04 11.66 21.00
N GLU A 96 2.75 11.96 21.08
CA GLU A 96 1.89 11.61 22.19
C GLU A 96 0.63 10.94 21.65
N ILE A 97 0.13 9.93 22.37
CA ILE A 97 -1.08 9.20 22.00
C ILE A 97 -2.10 9.40 23.10
N ASP A 98 -3.18 10.11 22.80
CA ASP A 98 -4.28 10.28 23.72
C ASP A 98 -5.08 8.97 23.87
N ALA A 99 -5.05 8.40 25.07
CA ALA A 99 -5.77 7.19 25.43
C ALA A 99 -7.15 7.46 26.06
N ALA A 100 -7.56 8.74 26.21
CA ALA A 100 -8.81 9.11 26.87
C ALA A 100 -10.04 8.69 26.06
N LYS A 101 -9.98 8.78 24.72
CA LYS A 101 -11.10 8.46 23.82
C LYS A 101 -11.26 6.96 23.57
N ASP A 102 -10.18 6.27 23.22
CA ASP A 102 -10.18 4.84 22.92
C ASP A 102 -8.84 4.17 23.30
N LYS A 103 -8.85 3.43 24.40
CA LYS A 103 -7.67 2.73 24.91
C LYS A 103 -7.16 1.64 23.97
N ARG A 104 -8.04 0.97 23.22
CA ARG A 104 -7.63 -0.11 22.30
C ARG A 104 -6.93 0.47 21.07
N LYS A 105 -7.51 1.52 20.49
CA LYS A 105 -6.90 2.25 19.37
C LYS A 105 -5.57 2.88 19.78
N ALA A 106 -5.49 3.46 20.97
CA ALA A 106 -4.25 4.03 21.50
C ALA A 106 -3.17 2.94 21.67
N ALA A 107 -3.51 1.79 22.27
CA ALA A 107 -2.57 0.68 22.41
C ALA A 107 -2.10 0.13 21.05
N TYR A 108 -3.01 0.02 20.08
CA TYR A 108 -2.69 -0.38 18.71
C TYR A 108 -1.69 0.60 18.05
N LEU A 109 -1.99 1.90 18.06
CA LEU A 109 -1.10 2.92 17.50
C LEU A 109 0.28 2.91 18.18
N GLN A 110 0.31 2.78 19.51
CA GLN A 110 1.55 2.65 20.25
C GLN A 110 2.36 1.44 19.78
N SER A 111 1.70 0.30 19.57
CA SER A 111 2.38 -0.92 19.10
C SER A 111 2.92 -0.77 17.68
N VAL A 112 2.17 -0.13 16.77
CA VAL A 112 2.64 0.14 15.40
C VAL A 112 3.86 1.04 15.40
N VAL A 113 3.83 2.16 16.15
CA VAL A 113 4.97 3.09 16.21
C VAL A 113 6.21 2.43 16.81
N GLN A 114 6.04 1.53 17.79
CA GLN A 114 7.15 0.77 18.36
C GLN A 114 7.71 -0.28 17.40
N ASN A 115 6.85 -1.06 16.74
CA ASN A 115 7.25 -2.14 15.83
C ASN A 115 7.91 -1.60 14.55
N TYR A 116 7.44 -0.45 14.05
CA TYR A 116 7.96 0.20 12.84
C TYR A 116 8.90 1.38 13.14
N ARG A 117 9.48 1.42 14.36
CA ARG A 117 10.33 2.53 14.80
C ARG A 117 11.52 2.78 13.86
N ASP A 118 12.18 1.71 13.43
CA ASP A 118 13.35 1.80 12.55
C ASP A 118 12.94 2.30 11.16
N TYR A 119 11.85 1.76 10.61
CA TYR A 119 11.26 2.23 9.35
C TYR A 119 10.93 3.73 9.38
N ILE A 120 10.28 4.20 10.46
CA ILE A 120 9.92 5.61 10.62
C ILE A 120 11.18 6.48 10.74
N THR A 121 12.16 6.05 11.52
CA THR A 121 13.44 6.76 11.71
C THR A 121 14.21 6.87 10.39
N ASP A 122 14.29 5.77 9.64
CA ASP A 122 14.97 5.72 8.35
C ASP A 122 14.30 6.56 7.28
N ALA A 123 12.97 6.59 7.25
CA ALA A 123 12.18 7.35 6.29
C ALA A 123 12.16 8.86 6.60
N THR A 124 12.27 9.23 7.88
CA THR A 124 12.27 10.65 8.31
C THR A 124 13.67 11.23 8.46
N LYS A 125 14.69 10.37 8.61
CA LYS A 125 16.09 10.71 8.93
C LYS A 125 16.25 11.40 10.29
N GLN A 126 15.29 11.23 11.19
CA GLN A 126 15.26 11.89 12.50
C GLN A 126 14.83 10.88 13.57
N PRO A 127 15.39 10.95 14.78
CA PRO A 127 14.96 10.09 15.87
C PRO A 127 13.54 10.45 16.30
N ILE A 128 12.72 9.41 16.49
CA ILE A 128 11.37 9.53 17.05
C ILE A 128 11.34 9.07 18.51
N SER A 129 10.69 9.78 19.42
CA SER A 129 10.47 9.31 20.80
C SER A 129 9.07 9.64 21.28
N SER A 130 8.56 8.91 22.27
CA SER A 130 7.38 9.36 23.00
C SER A 130 7.66 10.73 23.64
N SER A 131 6.63 11.56 23.82
CA SER A 131 6.74 12.80 24.56
C SER A 131 7.20 12.49 25.98
N ASP A 132 8.44 12.84 26.28
CA ASP A 132 8.99 12.73 27.62
C ASP A 132 9.05 14.15 28.18
N SER A 133 8.27 14.40 29.22
CA SER A 133 8.17 15.72 29.87
C SER A 133 9.49 16.20 30.49
N SER A 134 10.52 15.35 30.48
CA SER A 134 11.89 15.66 30.88
C SER A 134 12.72 16.38 29.80
N LEU A 135 12.32 16.34 28.52
CA LEU A 135 13.01 17.03 27.43
C LEU A 135 12.53 18.48 27.33
N ASN A 136 13.28 19.41 27.92
CA ASN A 136 13.02 20.85 27.83
C ASN A 136 13.49 21.44 26.48
N LEU A 137 12.99 20.86 25.38
CA LEU A 137 13.33 21.26 24.01
C LEU A 137 12.37 22.36 23.53
N PRO A 138 12.86 23.40 22.82
CA PRO A 138 12.00 24.42 22.25
C PRO A 138 11.09 23.82 21.17
N LEU A 139 9.78 24.01 21.33
CA LEU A 139 8.79 23.55 20.36
C LEU A 139 8.93 24.33 19.05
N ILE A 140 9.16 23.63 17.95
CA ILE A 140 9.20 24.23 16.60
C ILE A 140 7.81 24.27 15.99
N ILE A 141 7.10 23.15 16.02
CA ILE A 141 5.77 22.97 15.44
C ILE A 141 5.09 21.74 16.04
N ASN A 142 3.76 21.75 16.15
CA ASN A 142 2.97 20.59 16.56
C ASN A 142 1.76 20.40 15.62
N GLU A 143 1.18 19.20 15.64
CA GLU A 143 -0.07 18.84 14.99
C GLU A 143 -0.79 17.82 15.88
N GLU A 144 -2.07 18.03 16.16
CA GLU A 144 -2.92 17.12 16.93
C GLU A 144 -3.90 16.43 15.98
N MET A 145 -4.20 15.16 16.25
CA MET A 145 -5.11 14.34 15.45
C MET A 145 -6.33 13.93 16.27
N GLU A 146 -7.51 14.00 15.65
CA GLU A 146 -8.78 13.57 16.26
C GLU A 146 -9.07 12.06 16.19
#